data_AF-A0A9W4TKS2-F1
#
_entry.id   AF-A0A9W4TKS2-F1
#
_cell.length_a   1.000
_cell.length_b   1.000
_cell.length_c   1.000
_cell.angle_alpha   90.00
_cell.angle_beta   90.00
_cell.angle_gamma   90.00
#
_symmetry.space_group_name_H-M   'P 1'
#
loop_
_entity.id
_entity.type
_entity.pdbx_description
1 polymer ?
#
loop_
_entity_poly.entity_id
_entity_poly.type
_entity_poly.pdbx_seq_one_letter_code
_entity_poly.pdbx_strand_id
1 'polypeptide(L)'
;MAKNTGTEYENFVKIIQETILNLSNSDLSPTKHITIERNKIIHDKNEIAREFDLYWEFEYGRYQYCSVIECKDYASKVSIEKIDAFLGKTIDIPGLRLIYATKTGYQSGALTKAEKHNIDLLVVRGANDKDFITKDGIQLIRQIICTMIIKPIQIKSMNFEPDISWFTLQPPFIQQTIKQKFKNGAIDNNSYIVNKTKNTQLSLEEFAIYAKEKIVNKHYEDKQGVYGEILDNSYLKFIDSDLEVKLKGYNLTYCWDKPTKHNINIDLMQQILGIIHNYTTNKKQIVFKDGNIKNLD
;
A
#
# COMPACT_ATOMS: atom_id res chain seq x y z
N MET A 1 26.20 6.19 -26.48
CA MET A 1 25.63 6.70 -25.21
C MET A 1 24.47 7.60 -25.57
N ALA A 2 23.29 7.41 -24.97
CA ALA A 2 22.17 8.31 -25.20
C ALA A 2 22.53 9.72 -24.71
N LYS A 3 22.15 10.75 -25.48
CA LYS A 3 22.36 12.15 -25.08
C LYS A 3 21.49 12.42 -23.85
N ASN A 4 22.08 12.90 -22.76
CA ASN A 4 21.31 13.32 -21.60
C ASN A 4 20.51 14.59 -21.97
N THR A 5 19.18 14.49 -21.99
CA THR A 5 18.29 15.60 -22.33
C THR A 5 17.79 16.35 -21.10
N GLY A 6 18.09 15.91 -19.88
CA GLY A 6 17.54 16.47 -18.62
C GLY A 6 16.09 16.06 -18.32
N THR A 7 15.33 15.65 -19.35
CA THR A 7 13.91 15.32 -19.29
C THR A 7 13.55 14.28 -18.22
N GLU A 8 14.35 13.22 -18.07
CA GLU A 8 14.10 12.19 -17.04
C GLU A 8 14.21 12.77 -15.63
N TYR A 9 15.20 13.64 -15.41
CA TYR A 9 15.41 14.30 -14.13
C TYR A 9 14.32 15.33 -13.83
N GLU A 10 13.88 16.11 -14.82
CA GLU A 10 12.74 17.03 -14.69
C GLU A 10 11.46 16.28 -14.30
N ASN A 11 11.16 15.17 -14.97
CA ASN A 11 10.03 14.30 -14.62
C ASN A 11 10.15 13.75 -13.20
N PHE A 12 11.36 13.35 -12.80
CA PHE A 12 11.61 12.86 -11.45
C PHE A 12 11.33 13.94 -10.38
N VAL A 13 11.84 15.16 -10.58
CA VAL A 13 11.57 16.30 -9.69
C VAL A 13 10.08 16.63 -9.67
N LYS A 14 9.42 16.62 -10.83
CA LYS A 14 7.97 16.86 -10.97
C LYS A 14 7.16 15.91 -10.09
N ILE A 15 7.38 14.60 -10.21
CA ILE A 15 6.61 13.58 -9.48
C ILE A 15 6.78 13.77 -7.96
N ILE A 16 8.00 14.04 -7.51
CA ILE A 16 8.28 14.30 -6.08
C ILE A 16 7.55 15.55 -5.60
N GLN A 17 7.62 16.65 -6.34
CA GLN A 17 6.96 17.89 -5.96
C GLN A 17 5.43 17.78 -5.99
N GLU A 18 4.85 17.11 -7.00
CA GLU A 18 3.42 16.80 -7.03
C GLU A 18 3.01 15.96 -5.82
N THR A 19 3.83 14.98 -5.42
CA THR A 19 3.57 14.18 -4.22
C THR A 19 3.53 15.05 -2.96
N ILE A 20 4.53 15.92 -2.78
CA ILE A 20 4.62 16.82 -1.61
C ILE A 20 3.46 17.82 -1.56
N LEU A 21 3.15 18.46 -2.69
CA LEU A 21 2.09 19.47 -2.78
C LEU A 21 0.71 18.87 -2.47
N ASN A 22 0.41 17.69 -3.03
CA ASN A 22 -0.89 17.05 -2.84
C ASN A 22 -1.15 16.60 -1.39
N LEU A 23 -0.10 16.26 -0.63
CA LEU A 23 -0.24 15.94 0.79
C LEU A 23 -0.42 17.20 1.65
N SER A 24 0.35 18.24 1.32
CA SER A 24 0.34 19.52 2.05
C SER A 24 -0.97 20.31 1.86
N ASN A 25 -1.70 20.06 0.78
CA ASN A 25 -2.97 20.72 0.49
C ASN A 25 -4.15 20.24 1.36
N SER A 26 -3.97 19.18 2.17
CA SER A 26 -5.01 18.70 3.09
C SER A 26 -5.47 19.77 4.09
N ASP A 27 -4.59 20.71 4.47
CA ASP A 27 -4.91 21.80 5.41
C ASP A 27 -5.48 23.07 4.73
N LEU A 28 -5.31 23.24 3.41
CA LEU A 28 -5.66 24.47 2.68
C LEU A 28 -6.97 24.38 1.88
N SER A 29 -7.35 23.17 1.45
CA SER A 29 -8.70 22.75 1.02
C SER A 29 -8.57 21.35 0.41
N PRO A 30 -9.34 20.34 0.86
CA PRO A 30 -9.22 18.95 0.39
C PRO A 30 -9.53 18.73 -1.11
N THR A 31 -9.94 19.76 -1.85
CA THR A 31 -10.37 19.67 -3.26
C THR A 31 -9.39 20.25 -4.28
N LYS A 32 -8.28 20.87 -3.87
CA LYS A 32 -7.36 21.55 -4.80
C LYS A 32 -6.12 20.69 -5.09
N HIS A 33 -6.23 19.85 -6.12
CA HIS A 33 -5.07 19.17 -6.71
C HIS A 33 -4.21 20.19 -7.45
N ILE A 34 -2.95 20.36 -7.05
CA ILE A 34 -2.01 21.23 -7.78
C ILE A 34 -1.31 20.38 -8.83
N THR A 35 -1.50 20.72 -10.10
CA THR A 35 -0.79 20.09 -11.22
C THR A 35 0.46 20.89 -11.55
N ILE A 36 1.58 20.21 -11.76
CA ILE A 36 2.82 20.84 -12.22
C ILE A 36 2.88 20.73 -13.76
N GLU A 37 3.06 21.87 -14.42
CA GLU A 37 3.31 21.98 -15.85
C GLU A 37 4.81 21.85 -16.15
N ARG A 38 5.16 21.23 -17.27
CA ARG A 38 6.55 21.16 -17.77
C ARG A 38 6.77 22.17 -18.89
N ASN A 39 8.01 22.63 -19.04
CA ASN A 39 8.46 23.48 -20.15
C ASN A 39 7.59 24.73 -20.31
N LYS A 40 7.25 25.37 -19.18
CA LYS A 40 6.35 26.52 -19.15
C LYS A 40 7.05 27.73 -19.74
N ILE A 41 6.49 28.29 -20.81
CA ILE A 41 6.95 29.56 -21.36
C ILE A 41 6.20 30.70 -20.65
N ILE A 42 6.94 31.65 -20.10
CA ILE A 42 6.45 32.92 -19.54
C ILE A 42 7.16 34.05 -20.28
N HIS A 43 6.40 35.03 -20.77
CA HIS A 43 6.98 36.24 -21.35
C HIS A 43 7.35 37.22 -20.24
N ASP A 44 8.58 37.75 -20.29
CA ASP A 44 9.01 38.79 -19.37
C ASP A 44 8.43 40.17 -19.76
N LYS A 45 8.71 41.20 -18.94
CA LYS A 45 8.25 42.58 -19.19
C LYS A 45 8.65 43.15 -20.56
N ASN A 46 9.63 42.54 -21.24
CA ASN A 46 10.13 42.94 -22.54
C ASN A 46 9.62 42.01 -23.67
N GLU A 47 8.59 41.19 -23.40
CA GLU A 47 8.02 40.19 -24.31
C GLU A 47 9.00 39.06 -24.70
N ILE A 48 10.12 38.91 -23.98
CA ILE A 48 11.08 37.84 -24.23
C ILE A 48 10.58 36.55 -23.59
N ALA A 49 10.43 35.50 -24.40
CA ALA A 49 10.01 34.19 -23.95
C ALA A 49 11.07 33.54 -23.03
N ARG A 50 10.67 33.17 -21.81
CA ARG A 50 11.48 32.44 -20.82
C ARG A 50 10.82 31.10 -20.53
N GLU A 51 11.48 30.01 -20.89
CA GLU A 51 11.00 28.64 -20.62
C GLU A 51 11.49 28.14 -19.27
N PHE A 52 10.63 27.65 -18.39
CA PHE A 52 10.97 27.04 -17.10
C PHE A 52 10.67 25.54 -17.12
N ASP A 53 11.57 24.75 -16.55
CA ASP A 53 11.47 23.29 -16.62
C ASP A 53 10.19 22.79 -15.94
N LEU A 54 9.85 23.36 -14.78
CA LEU A 54 8.59 23.09 -14.06
C LEU A 54 7.92 24.38 -13.61
N TYR A 55 6.59 24.38 -13.61
CA TYR A 55 5.75 25.48 -13.16
C TYR A 55 4.51 24.98 -12.44
N TRP A 56 4.08 25.68 -11.40
CA TRP A 56 2.72 25.56 -10.89
C TRP A 56 2.26 26.87 -10.28
N GLU A 57 0.94 26.98 -10.16
CA GLU A 57 0.31 28.10 -9.51
C GLU A 57 -0.89 27.65 -8.68
N PHE A 58 -1.21 28.44 -7.66
CA PHE A 58 -2.44 28.29 -6.92
C PHE A 58 -2.90 29.65 -6.39
N GLU A 59 -4.20 29.78 -6.20
CA GLU A 59 -4.80 30.94 -5.54
C GLU A 59 -5.04 30.64 -4.06
N TYR A 60 -4.60 31.55 -3.19
CA TYR A 60 -4.92 31.58 -1.76
C TYR A 60 -5.18 33.02 -1.32
N GLY A 61 -6.27 33.26 -0.58
CA GLY A 61 -6.61 34.59 -0.10
C GLY A 61 -6.78 35.66 -1.19
N ARG A 62 -7.23 35.28 -2.40
CA ARG A 62 -7.35 36.13 -3.60
C ARG A 62 -6.01 36.55 -4.23
N TYR A 63 -4.90 35.97 -3.79
CA TYR A 63 -3.59 36.17 -4.40
C TYR A 63 -3.17 34.93 -5.17
N GLN A 64 -2.60 35.13 -6.35
CA GLN A 64 -2.00 34.08 -7.16
C GLN A 64 -0.55 33.89 -6.73
N TYR A 65 -0.18 32.65 -6.41
CA TYR A 65 1.17 32.25 -6.06
C TYR A 65 1.73 31.37 -7.17
N CYS A 66 2.75 31.87 -7.87
CA CYS A 66 3.40 31.17 -8.97
C CYS A 66 4.77 30.67 -8.53
N SER A 67 5.09 29.42 -8.81
CA SER A 67 6.41 28.85 -8.53
C SER A 67 7.01 28.27 -9.81
N VAL A 68 8.31 28.46 -9.97
CA VAL A 68 9.10 27.89 -11.08
C VAL A 68 10.26 27.07 -10.53
N ILE A 69 10.58 25.96 -11.18
CA ILE A 69 11.81 25.21 -10.93
C ILE A 69 12.67 25.19 -12.19
N GLU A 70 13.95 25.51 -12.01
CA GLU A 70 15.01 25.12 -12.96
C GLU A 70 15.69 23.85 -12.45
N CYS A 71 15.69 22.80 -13.27
CA CYS A 71 16.31 21.51 -13.02
C CYS A 71 17.67 21.43 -13.69
N LYS A 72 18.68 20.93 -12.97
CA LYS A 72 19.99 20.61 -13.55
C LYS A 72 20.49 19.23 -13.15
N ASP A 73 20.55 18.37 -14.16
CA ASP A 73 21.07 17.01 -14.06
C ASP A 73 22.59 16.95 -14.32
N TYR A 74 23.37 17.57 -13.44
CA TYR A 74 24.83 17.62 -13.58
C TYR A 74 25.51 16.47 -12.83
N ALA A 75 26.75 16.15 -13.23
CA ALA A 75 27.63 15.22 -12.51
C ALA A 75 28.41 15.91 -11.37
N SER A 76 28.49 17.23 -11.39
CA SER A 76 29.19 18.06 -10.40
C SER A 76 28.22 19.03 -9.71
N LYS A 77 28.67 19.63 -8.60
CA LYS A 77 27.92 20.66 -7.88
C LYS A 77 27.62 21.87 -8.78
N VAL A 78 26.43 22.43 -8.64
CA VAL A 78 25.99 23.64 -9.35
C VAL A 78 26.85 24.83 -8.93
N SER A 79 27.39 25.55 -9.91
CA SER A 79 28.22 26.75 -9.73
C SER A 79 27.38 28.02 -9.59
N ILE A 80 28.02 29.09 -9.10
CA ILE A 80 27.39 30.40 -8.92
C ILE A 80 26.85 30.97 -10.25
N GLU A 81 27.57 30.76 -11.36
CA GLU A 81 27.20 31.23 -12.70
C GLU A 81 25.81 30.76 -13.13
N LYS A 82 25.41 29.55 -12.70
CA LYS A 82 24.08 29.00 -13.02
C LYS A 82 22.97 29.70 -12.26
N ILE A 83 23.25 30.09 -11.01
CA ILE A 83 22.31 30.88 -10.21
C ILE A 83 22.21 32.31 -10.75
N ASP A 84 23.34 32.92 -11.16
CA ASP A 84 23.33 34.24 -11.81
C ASP A 84 22.53 34.22 -13.12
N ALA A 85 22.69 33.19 -13.95
CA ALA A 85 21.90 33.03 -15.18
C ALA A 85 20.40 32.89 -14.89
N PHE A 86 20.03 32.15 -13.84
CA PHE A 86 18.63 31.99 -13.43
C PHE A 86 18.03 33.29 -12.89
N LEU A 87 18.81 34.09 -12.14
CA LEU A 87 18.41 35.42 -11.73
C LEU A 87 18.20 36.34 -12.94
N GLY A 88 19.14 36.37 -13.88
CA GLY A 88 19.00 37.16 -15.11
C GLY A 88 17.77 36.77 -15.94
N LYS A 89 17.37 35.49 -15.92
CA LYS A 89 16.17 34.97 -16.58
C LYS A 89 14.86 35.41 -15.89
N THR A 90 14.91 35.68 -14.58
CA THR A 90 13.70 35.86 -13.74
C THR A 90 13.51 37.29 -13.25
N ILE A 91 14.54 38.15 -13.34
CA ILE A 91 14.52 39.53 -12.82
C ILE A 91 13.37 40.38 -13.39
N ASP A 92 13.00 40.14 -14.64
CA ASP A 92 11.94 40.85 -15.35
C ASP A 92 10.57 40.16 -15.23
N ILE A 93 10.43 39.11 -14.41
CA ILE A 93 9.16 38.40 -14.14
C ILE A 93 8.86 38.45 -12.63
N PRO A 94 8.17 39.51 -12.15
CA PRO A 94 7.90 39.68 -10.72
C PRO A 94 6.88 38.65 -10.20
N GLY A 95 6.97 38.32 -8.91
CA GLY A 95 5.98 37.48 -8.21
C GLY A 95 6.23 35.98 -8.27
N LEU A 96 7.30 35.53 -8.93
CA LEU A 96 7.69 34.11 -8.94
C LEU A 96 8.39 33.70 -7.64
N ARG A 97 7.98 32.56 -7.07
CA ARG A 97 8.83 31.79 -6.16
C ARG A 97 9.86 31.03 -6.98
N LEU A 98 11.13 31.32 -6.75
CA LEU A 98 12.25 30.79 -7.50
C LEU A 98 12.82 29.56 -6.82
N ILE A 99 12.87 28.44 -7.53
CA ILE A 99 13.42 27.19 -7.03
C ILE A 99 14.43 26.65 -8.05
N TYR A 100 15.56 26.14 -7.56
CA TYR A 100 16.58 25.49 -8.36
C TYR A 100 16.80 24.08 -7.82
N ALA A 101 16.78 23.08 -8.68
CA ALA A 101 16.88 21.67 -8.29
C ALA A 101 18.05 20.95 -8.97
N THR A 102 18.78 20.12 -8.23
CA THR A 102 19.87 19.28 -8.76
C THR A 102 20.04 17.98 -7.97
N LYS A 103 20.79 17.00 -8.49
CA LYS A 103 21.09 15.75 -7.75
C LYS A 103 22.40 15.79 -6.96
N THR A 104 23.29 16.75 -7.23
CA THR A 104 24.70 16.76 -6.78
C THR A 104 25.02 17.79 -5.70
N GLY A 105 24.17 18.79 -5.51
CA GLY A 105 24.36 19.90 -4.57
C GLY A 105 24.98 21.14 -5.19
N TYR A 106 25.38 22.09 -4.35
CA TYR A 106 25.76 23.44 -4.72
C TYR A 106 27.14 23.81 -4.18
N GLN A 107 27.86 24.66 -4.91
CA GLN A 107 29.08 25.31 -4.42
C GLN A 107 28.73 26.40 -3.40
N SER A 108 29.67 26.76 -2.51
CA SER A 108 29.45 27.78 -1.47
C SER A 108 28.99 29.12 -2.03
N GLY A 109 29.59 29.60 -3.13
CA GLY A 109 29.17 30.83 -3.79
C GLY A 109 27.73 30.78 -4.33
N ALA A 110 27.29 29.62 -4.84
CA ALA A 110 25.92 29.42 -5.30
C ALA A 110 24.91 29.46 -4.14
N LEU A 111 25.25 28.84 -3.00
CA LEU A 111 24.44 28.88 -1.78
C LEU A 111 24.26 30.33 -1.30
N THR A 112 25.36 31.06 -1.12
CA THR A 112 25.34 32.46 -0.66
C THR A 112 24.58 33.37 -1.62
N LYS A 113 24.71 33.15 -2.94
CA LYS A 113 23.99 33.95 -3.93
C LYS A 113 22.49 33.67 -3.87
N ALA A 114 22.08 32.40 -3.84
CA ALA A 114 20.68 32.03 -3.79
C ALA A 114 19.97 32.56 -2.54
N GLU A 115 20.61 32.45 -1.38
CA GLU A 115 20.10 32.98 -0.10
C GLU A 115 19.83 34.50 -0.18
N LYS A 116 20.79 35.28 -0.69
CA LYS A 116 20.66 36.75 -0.83
C LYS A 116 19.55 37.17 -1.79
N HIS A 117 19.10 36.28 -2.69
CA HIS A 117 18.12 36.59 -3.72
C HIS A 117 16.83 35.75 -3.59
N ASN A 118 16.59 35.13 -2.41
CA ASN A 118 15.39 34.34 -2.13
C ASN A 118 15.12 33.22 -3.15
N ILE A 119 16.18 32.53 -3.59
CA ILE A 119 16.07 31.32 -4.41
C ILE A 119 16.16 30.09 -3.51
N ASP A 120 15.14 29.25 -3.56
CA ASP A 120 15.17 27.95 -2.90
C ASP A 120 16.06 26.96 -3.64
N LEU A 121 17.01 26.36 -2.92
CA LEU A 121 17.89 25.35 -3.49
C LEU A 121 17.52 23.96 -2.98
N LEU A 122 17.29 23.04 -3.91
CA LEU A 122 16.87 21.68 -3.63
C LEU A 122 17.89 20.67 -4.17
N VAL A 123 18.29 19.73 -3.33
CA VAL A 123 18.87 18.46 -3.81
C VAL A 123 17.80 17.40 -3.87
N VAL A 124 17.47 16.92 -5.07
CA VAL A 124 16.46 15.89 -5.31
C VAL A 124 17.16 14.70 -5.96
N ARG A 125 17.14 13.54 -5.32
CA ARG A 125 17.85 12.35 -5.80
C ARG A 125 17.17 11.06 -5.36
N GLY A 126 17.50 9.95 -6.04
CA GLY A 126 17.18 8.62 -5.56
C GLY A 126 17.90 8.29 -4.24
N ALA A 127 17.34 7.35 -3.49
CA ALA A 127 18.01 6.75 -2.34
C ALA A 127 19.22 5.91 -2.79
N ASN A 128 20.22 5.79 -1.92
CA ASN A 128 21.36 4.90 -2.10
C ASN A 128 21.74 4.25 -0.77
N ASP A 129 22.71 3.34 -0.76
CA ASP A 129 23.07 2.56 0.43
C ASP A 129 23.49 3.44 1.62
N LYS A 130 24.03 4.63 1.38
CA LYS A 130 24.41 5.56 2.47
C LYS A 130 23.20 6.15 3.19
N ASP A 131 22.02 6.14 2.58
CA ASP A 131 20.78 6.58 3.25
C ASP A 131 20.22 5.52 4.22
N PHE A 132 20.77 4.30 4.19
CA PHE A 132 20.49 3.23 5.14
C PHE A 132 21.54 3.14 6.25
N ILE A 133 22.29 4.23 6.48
CA ILE A 133 23.27 4.34 7.55
C ILE A 133 23.01 5.66 8.29
N THR A 134 22.85 5.62 9.61
CA THR A 134 22.68 6.83 10.41
C THR A 134 23.98 7.63 10.49
N LYS A 135 23.90 8.88 10.98
CA LYS A 135 25.08 9.72 11.22
C LYS A 135 26.11 9.05 12.14
N ASP A 136 25.64 8.26 13.10
CA ASP A 136 26.47 7.51 14.05
C ASP A 136 26.97 6.16 13.50
N GLY A 137 26.70 5.85 12.23
CA GLY A 137 27.15 4.62 11.56
C GLY A 137 26.26 3.41 11.80
N ILE A 138 25.06 3.58 12.38
CA ILE A 138 24.13 2.47 12.60
C ILE A 138 23.48 2.08 11.27
N GLN A 139 23.57 0.81 10.90
CA GLN A 139 22.91 0.29 9.70
C GLN A 139 21.41 0.13 9.94
N LEU A 140 20.62 0.71 9.05
CA LEU A 140 19.17 0.57 9.00
C LEU A 140 18.77 -0.66 8.19
N ILE A 141 17.58 -1.20 8.46
CA ILE A 141 17.03 -2.31 7.68
C ILE A 141 16.86 -1.84 6.23
N ARG A 142 17.48 -2.55 5.29
CA ARG A 142 17.36 -2.33 3.84
C ARG A 142 16.49 -3.40 3.17
N GLN A 143 16.65 -4.66 3.56
CA GLN A 143 15.95 -5.79 2.96
C GLN A 143 15.31 -6.68 4.03
N ILE A 144 14.09 -7.14 3.75
CA ILE A 144 13.39 -8.15 4.54
C ILE A 144 13.19 -9.37 3.64
N ILE A 145 13.82 -10.49 4.00
CA ILE A 145 13.70 -11.76 3.30
C ILE A 145 12.98 -12.74 4.23
N CYS A 146 11.83 -13.24 3.81
CA CYS A 146 11.03 -14.19 4.56
C CYS A 146 10.69 -15.40 3.67
N THR A 147 10.96 -16.60 4.15
CA THR A 147 10.51 -17.83 3.50
C THR A 147 9.41 -18.46 4.35
N MET A 148 8.20 -18.45 3.82
CA MET A 148 7.04 -19.11 4.41
C MET A 148 6.87 -20.50 3.83
N ILE A 149 6.55 -21.48 4.69
CA ILE A 149 6.16 -22.81 4.27
C ILE A 149 4.68 -22.97 4.60
N ILE A 150 3.84 -22.96 3.57
CA ILE A 150 2.39 -23.11 3.70
C ILE A 150 2.05 -24.59 3.52
N LYS A 151 1.28 -25.15 4.44
CA LYS A 151 0.79 -26.53 4.40
C LYS A 151 -0.74 -26.50 4.30
N PRO A 152 -1.32 -26.52 3.09
CA PRO A 152 -2.77 -26.44 2.93
C PRO A 152 -3.45 -27.70 3.46
N ILE A 153 -4.59 -27.54 4.13
CA ILE A 153 -5.47 -28.65 4.52
C ILE A 153 -6.70 -28.63 3.63
N GLN A 154 -6.99 -29.77 2.99
CA GLN A 154 -8.22 -29.99 2.25
C GLN A 154 -9.15 -30.90 3.03
N ILE A 155 -10.39 -30.44 3.28
CA ILE A 155 -11.47 -31.33 3.73
C ILE A 155 -11.94 -32.12 2.50
N LYS A 156 -11.90 -33.45 2.58
CA LYS A 156 -12.37 -34.34 1.52
C LYS A 156 -13.84 -34.72 1.68
N SER A 157 -14.29 -34.85 2.92
CA SER A 157 -15.70 -35.06 3.24
C SER A 157 -16.02 -34.51 4.62
N MET A 158 -17.27 -34.09 4.80
CA MET A 158 -17.84 -33.69 6.08
C MET A 158 -19.22 -34.33 6.20
N ASN A 159 -19.40 -35.09 7.27
CA ASN A 159 -20.62 -35.83 7.56
C ASN A 159 -21.18 -35.35 8.89
N PHE A 160 -22.43 -34.92 8.90
CA PHE A 160 -23.13 -34.54 10.12
C PHE A 160 -23.88 -35.75 10.69
N GLU A 161 -23.80 -35.93 12.01
CA GLU A 161 -24.45 -37.03 12.71
C GLU A 161 -25.73 -36.53 13.40
N PRO A 162 -26.92 -36.98 12.98
CA PRO A 162 -28.16 -36.66 13.69
C PRO A 162 -28.16 -37.22 15.11
N ASP A 163 -28.77 -36.49 16.04
CA ASP A 163 -29.07 -36.98 17.38
C ASP A 163 -30.18 -38.03 17.27
N ILE A 164 -29.81 -39.32 17.44
CA ILE A 164 -30.73 -40.46 17.31
C ILE A 164 -31.88 -40.35 18.31
N SER A 165 -31.60 -39.95 19.54
CA SER A 165 -32.62 -39.84 20.60
C SER A 165 -33.64 -38.76 20.28
N TRP A 166 -33.20 -37.64 19.71
CA TRP A 166 -34.11 -36.61 19.21
C TRP A 166 -34.87 -37.07 17.95
N PHE A 167 -34.20 -37.77 17.05
CA PHE A 167 -34.75 -38.23 15.77
C PHE A 167 -35.90 -39.23 15.94
N THR A 168 -35.77 -40.20 16.85
CA THR A 168 -36.79 -41.25 17.07
C THR A 168 -38.09 -40.70 17.65
N LEU A 169 -38.05 -39.53 18.27
CA LEU A 169 -39.21 -38.83 18.83
C LEU A 169 -39.97 -37.99 17.78
N GLN A 170 -39.44 -37.83 16.56
CA GLN A 170 -40.10 -37.04 15.51
C GLN A 170 -41.25 -37.81 14.83
N PRO A 171 -42.26 -37.13 14.28
CA PRO A 171 -43.34 -37.78 13.52
C PRO A 171 -42.80 -38.62 12.35
N PRO A 172 -43.45 -39.75 11.98
CA PRO A 172 -42.97 -40.63 10.90
C PRO A 172 -42.69 -39.93 9.57
N PHE A 173 -43.53 -38.95 9.20
CA PHE A 173 -43.33 -38.12 8.01
C PHE A 173 -42.00 -37.32 8.08
N ILE A 174 -41.71 -36.68 9.22
CA ILE A 174 -40.46 -35.93 9.42
C ILE A 174 -39.26 -36.88 9.38
N GLN A 175 -39.36 -38.05 10.02
CA GLN A 175 -38.30 -39.06 9.97
C GLN A 175 -38.00 -39.51 8.52
N GLN A 176 -39.04 -39.69 7.71
CA GLN A 176 -38.91 -40.06 6.30
C GLN A 176 -38.26 -38.93 5.49
N THR A 177 -38.67 -37.68 5.69
CA THR A 177 -38.10 -36.50 5.04
C THR A 177 -36.60 -36.35 5.36
N ILE A 178 -36.22 -36.47 6.63
CA ILE A 178 -34.81 -36.42 7.06
C ILE A 178 -34.01 -37.56 6.40
N LYS A 179 -34.53 -38.80 6.44
CA LYS A 179 -33.86 -39.95 5.79
C LYS A 179 -33.64 -39.71 4.30
N GLN A 180 -34.60 -39.13 3.59
CA GLN A 180 -34.47 -38.81 2.17
C GLN A 180 -33.40 -37.73 1.92
N LYS A 181 -33.40 -36.66 2.71
CA LYS A 181 -32.42 -35.55 2.63
C LYS A 181 -30.98 -36.06 2.83
N PHE A 182 -30.75 -36.88 3.85
CA PHE A 182 -29.41 -37.44 4.12
C PHE A 182 -29.01 -38.55 3.12
N LYS A 183 -29.95 -39.35 2.61
CA LYS A 183 -29.65 -40.43 1.64
C LYS A 183 -29.29 -39.92 0.25
N ASN A 184 -29.88 -38.80 -0.18
CA ASN A 184 -29.64 -38.22 -1.50
C ASN A 184 -28.39 -37.32 -1.56
N GLY A 185 -27.62 -37.21 -0.47
CA GLY A 185 -26.50 -36.27 -0.39
C GLY A 185 -26.93 -34.81 -0.46
N ALA A 186 -28.23 -34.53 -0.25
CA ALA A 186 -28.86 -33.23 -0.40
C ALA A 186 -28.76 -32.38 0.88
N ILE A 187 -27.60 -32.40 1.53
CA ILE A 187 -27.22 -31.29 2.38
C ILE A 187 -26.79 -30.20 1.40
N ASP A 188 -27.72 -29.30 1.08
CA ASP A 188 -27.48 -28.24 0.10
C ASP A 188 -26.45 -27.23 0.64
N ASN A 189 -25.75 -26.54 -0.26
CA ASN A 189 -24.82 -25.46 0.13
C ASN A 189 -25.52 -24.29 0.82
N ASN A 190 -26.86 -24.30 0.85
CA ASN A 190 -27.70 -23.30 1.45
C ASN A 190 -28.05 -23.62 2.91
N SER A 191 -27.75 -24.82 3.42
CA SER A 191 -28.06 -25.16 4.80
C SER A 191 -27.17 -24.41 5.80
N TYR A 192 -27.66 -24.27 7.03
CA TYR A 192 -26.92 -23.62 8.12
C TYR A 192 -26.78 -24.55 9.31
N ILE A 193 -25.68 -24.40 10.05
CA ILE A 193 -25.52 -24.93 11.40
C ILE A 193 -25.92 -23.85 12.38
N VAL A 194 -26.98 -24.11 13.14
CA VAL A 194 -27.49 -23.23 14.19
C VAL A 194 -27.12 -23.82 15.54
N ASN A 195 -26.31 -23.11 16.33
CA ASN A 195 -26.02 -23.47 17.72
C ASN A 195 -26.91 -22.62 18.65
N LYS A 196 -27.88 -23.28 19.31
CA LYS A 196 -28.85 -22.58 20.16
C LYS A 196 -28.27 -22.18 21.52
N THR A 197 -27.21 -22.84 22.01
CA THR A 197 -26.53 -22.45 23.26
C THR A 197 -25.71 -21.16 23.07
N LYS A 198 -24.98 -21.07 21.96
CA LYS A 198 -24.10 -19.93 21.64
C LYS A 198 -24.82 -18.81 20.88
N ASN A 199 -26.06 -19.05 20.45
CA ASN A 199 -26.83 -18.15 19.59
C ASN A 199 -26.08 -17.76 18.30
N THR A 200 -25.47 -18.75 17.64
CA THR A 200 -24.71 -18.55 16.40
C THR A 200 -25.33 -19.33 15.25
N GLN A 201 -25.25 -18.78 14.04
CA GLN A 201 -25.62 -19.44 12.79
C GLN A 201 -24.46 -19.33 11.81
N LEU A 202 -24.05 -20.46 11.24
CA LEU A 202 -22.98 -20.53 10.25
C LEU A 202 -23.49 -21.24 9.00
N SER A 203 -23.16 -20.73 7.83
CA SER A 203 -23.25 -21.52 6.59
C SER A 203 -22.33 -22.73 6.66
N LEU A 204 -22.52 -23.71 5.78
CA LEU A 204 -21.64 -24.88 5.72
C LEU A 204 -20.20 -24.51 5.35
N GLU A 205 -19.99 -23.45 4.55
CA GLU A 205 -18.66 -22.95 4.20
C GLU A 205 -17.94 -22.37 5.43
N GLU A 206 -18.63 -21.52 6.20
CA GLU A 206 -18.11 -20.96 7.44
C GLU A 206 -17.86 -22.06 8.48
N PHE A 207 -18.77 -23.04 8.58
CA PHE A 207 -18.59 -24.19 9.45
C PHE A 207 -17.39 -25.05 9.03
N ALA A 208 -17.13 -25.21 7.73
CA ALA A 208 -15.95 -25.90 7.23
C ALA A 208 -14.66 -25.16 7.60
N ILE A 209 -14.64 -23.82 7.60
CA ILE A 209 -13.51 -23.01 8.09
C ILE A 209 -13.32 -23.24 9.59
N TYR A 210 -14.38 -23.12 10.39
CA TYR A 210 -14.35 -23.42 11.82
C TYR A 210 -13.78 -24.82 12.11
N ALA A 211 -14.25 -25.83 11.38
CA ALA A 211 -13.79 -27.20 11.55
C ALA A 211 -12.32 -27.39 11.11
N LYS A 212 -11.86 -26.65 10.09
CA LYS A 212 -10.44 -26.61 9.69
C LYS A 212 -9.56 -26.07 10.80
N GLU A 213 -9.96 -25.00 11.50
CA GLU A 213 -9.16 -24.44 12.60
C GLU A 213 -8.87 -25.45 13.71
N LYS A 214 -9.79 -26.39 13.97
CA LYS A 214 -9.61 -27.47 14.95
C LYS A 214 -8.56 -28.50 14.55
N ILE A 215 -8.20 -28.59 13.26
CA ILE A 215 -7.21 -29.54 12.73
C ILE A 215 -5.88 -28.87 12.35
N VAL A 216 -5.77 -27.54 12.35
CA VAL A 216 -4.54 -26.80 11.97
C VAL A 216 -3.32 -27.21 12.80
N ASN A 217 -3.51 -27.53 14.08
CA ASN A 217 -2.41 -27.92 14.98
C ASN A 217 -2.09 -29.43 14.96
N LYS A 218 -2.79 -30.24 14.15
CA LYS A 218 -2.49 -31.67 14.04
C LYS A 218 -1.22 -31.89 13.20
N HIS A 219 -0.46 -32.94 13.51
CA HIS A 219 0.82 -33.21 12.86
C HIS A 219 0.65 -33.48 11.35
N TYR A 220 1.47 -32.80 10.54
CA TYR A 220 1.47 -32.90 9.08
C TYR A 220 1.87 -34.31 8.56
N GLU A 221 2.58 -35.09 9.38
CA GLU A 221 3.21 -36.36 9.00
C GLU A 221 2.21 -37.43 8.55
N ASP A 222 0.97 -37.37 9.03
CA ASP A 222 -0.05 -38.37 8.75
C ASP A 222 -0.58 -38.31 7.30
N LYS A 223 -0.29 -37.23 6.54
CA LYS A 223 -0.76 -36.90 5.16
C LYS A 223 -2.28 -36.83 4.98
N GLN A 224 -3.05 -37.62 5.72
CA GLN A 224 -4.49 -37.68 5.77
C GLN A 224 -4.94 -38.00 7.20
N GLY A 225 -6.18 -37.65 7.53
CA GLY A 225 -6.71 -37.90 8.86
C GLY A 225 -8.22 -37.80 8.94
N VAL A 226 -8.72 -38.18 10.10
CA VAL A 226 -10.13 -38.07 10.48
C VAL A 226 -10.22 -37.17 11.72
N TYR A 227 -11.27 -36.36 11.79
CA TYR A 227 -11.59 -35.58 12.97
C TYR A 227 -13.10 -35.55 13.18
N GLY A 228 -13.52 -35.60 14.43
CA GLY A 228 -14.91 -35.43 14.80
C GLY A 228 -15.02 -34.73 16.14
N GLU A 229 -16.13 -34.02 16.30
CA GLU A 229 -16.46 -33.27 17.51
C GLU A 229 -17.95 -33.47 17.82
N ILE A 230 -18.26 -33.63 19.11
CA ILE A 230 -19.64 -33.61 19.59
C ILE A 230 -20.09 -32.16 19.64
N LEU A 231 -21.25 -31.88 19.04
CA LEU A 231 -21.81 -30.54 18.99
C LEU A 231 -22.80 -30.34 20.13
N ASP A 232 -22.64 -29.25 20.87
CA ASP A 232 -23.63 -28.83 21.86
C ASP A 232 -24.81 -28.12 21.18
N ASN A 233 -26.03 -28.54 21.55
CA ASN A 233 -27.33 -27.95 21.16
C ASN A 233 -27.37 -27.35 19.74
N SER A 234 -26.88 -28.12 18.76
CA SER A 234 -26.69 -27.66 17.38
C SER A 234 -27.65 -28.36 16.43
N TYR A 235 -28.08 -27.64 15.40
CA TYR A 235 -29.08 -28.08 14.43
C TYR A 235 -28.60 -27.79 13.01
N LEU A 236 -28.84 -28.72 12.09
CA LEU A 236 -28.75 -28.48 10.66
C LEU A 236 -30.12 -27.97 10.18
N LYS A 237 -30.14 -26.73 9.71
CA LYS A 237 -31.34 -26.07 9.18
C LYS A 237 -31.28 -26.00 7.67
N PHE A 238 -32.29 -26.52 7.00
CA PHE A 238 -32.43 -26.44 5.55
C PHE A 238 -33.15 -25.13 5.18
N ILE A 239 -32.75 -24.45 4.10
CA ILE A 239 -33.47 -23.23 3.65
C ILE A 239 -34.80 -23.57 2.98
N ASP A 240 -34.81 -24.67 2.22
CA ASP A 240 -35.92 -25.03 1.34
C ASP A 240 -37.13 -25.64 2.08
N SER A 241 -36.95 -25.95 3.35
CA SER A 241 -37.94 -26.53 4.23
C SER A 241 -37.59 -26.05 5.63
N ASP A 242 -38.54 -25.51 6.40
CA ASP A 242 -38.34 -25.10 7.81
C ASP A 242 -37.94 -26.27 8.76
N LEU A 243 -37.43 -27.37 8.20
CA LEU A 243 -36.86 -28.52 8.85
C LEU A 243 -35.54 -28.17 9.53
N GLU A 244 -35.51 -28.37 10.85
CA GLU A 244 -34.30 -28.33 11.66
C GLU A 244 -34.00 -29.73 12.19
N VAL A 245 -32.79 -30.23 11.91
CA VAL A 245 -32.34 -31.56 12.35
C VAL A 245 -31.33 -31.39 13.47
N LYS A 246 -31.66 -31.88 14.67
CA LYS A 246 -30.71 -31.84 15.79
C LYS A 246 -29.51 -32.74 15.50
N LEU A 247 -28.31 -32.20 15.73
CA LEU A 247 -27.04 -32.89 15.52
C LEU A 247 -26.45 -33.34 16.85
N LYS A 248 -25.89 -34.55 16.86
CA LYS A 248 -25.01 -35.03 17.92
C LYS A 248 -23.58 -34.53 17.70
N GLY A 249 -23.15 -34.44 16.45
CA GLY A 249 -21.77 -34.13 16.11
C GLY A 249 -21.53 -34.13 14.62
N TYR A 250 -20.26 -34.08 14.24
CA TYR A 250 -19.83 -34.26 12.85
C TYR A 250 -18.53 -35.04 12.81
N ASN A 251 -18.26 -35.65 11.66
CA ASN A 251 -16.97 -36.22 11.32
C ASN A 251 -16.52 -35.67 9.97
N LEU A 252 -15.24 -35.40 9.83
CA LEU A 252 -14.62 -35.01 8.58
C LEU A 252 -13.40 -35.88 8.27
N THR A 253 -13.12 -36.02 6.98
CA THR A 253 -11.85 -36.54 6.49
C THR A 253 -11.08 -35.41 5.82
N TYR A 254 -9.76 -35.38 6.02
CA TYR A 254 -8.92 -34.34 5.47
C TYR A 254 -7.60 -34.91 4.98
N CYS A 255 -6.93 -34.17 4.09
CA CYS A 255 -5.55 -34.42 3.72
C CYS A 255 -4.73 -33.13 3.70
N TRP A 256 -3.43 -33.30 3.90
CA TRP A 256 -2.45 -32.24 3.72
C TRP A 256 -1.98 -32.24 2.28
N ASP A 257 -2.04 -31.08 1.63
CA ASP A 257 -1.40 -30.91 0.34
C ASP A 257 0.13 -30.79 0.51
N LYS A 258 0.84 -30.93 -0.61
CA LYS A 258 2.29 -30.74 -0.62
C LYS A 258 2.63 -29.33 -0.10
N PRO A 259 3.63 -29.16 0.77
CA PRO A 259 3.96 -27.87 1.33
C PRO A 259 4.45 -26.97 0.21
N THR A 260 3.93 -25.76 0.15
CA THR A 260 4.34 -24.76 -0.84
C THR A 260 5.24 -23.76 -0.15
N LYS A 261 6.39 -23.46 -0.76
CA LYS A 261 7.32 -22.44 -0.29
C LYS A 261 6.96 -21.11 -0.95
N HIS A 262 6.75 -20.09 -0.14
CA HIS A 262 6.59 -18.70 -0.58
C HIS A 262 7.74 -17.86 -0.06
N ASN A 263 8.50 -17.26 -0.97
CA ASN A 263 9.55 -16.32 -0.63
C ASN A 263 9.03 -14.89 -0.79
N ILE A 264 9.14 -14.10 0.27
CA ILE A 264 8.88 -12.67 0.29
C ILE A 264 10.25 -11.99 0.36
N ASN A 265 10.52 -11.09 -0.58
CA ASN A 265 11.68 -10.21 -0.58
C ASN A 265 11.20 -8.77 -0.72
N ILE A 266 11.40 -7.98 0.34
CA ILE A 266 11.04 -6.56 0.37
C ILE A 266 12.35 -5.77 0.41
N ASP A 267 12.63 -4.99 -0.63
CA ASP A 267 13.71 -4.02 -0.65
C ASP A 267 13.13 -2.62 -0.36
N LEU A 268 13.46 -2.08 0.82
CA LEU A 268 12.94 -0.79 1.30
C LEU A 268 13.47 0.38 0.46
N MET A 269 14.61 0.23 -0.23
CA MET A 269 15.09 1.25 -1.16
C MET A 269 14.15 1.40 -2.36
N GLN A 270 13.55 0.28 -2.81
CA GLN A 270 12.58 0.30 -3.90
C GLN A 270 11.24 0.94 -3.51
N GLN A 271 10.97 1.13 -2.22
CA GLN A 271 9.79 1.82 -1.73
C GLN A 271 9.97 3.34 -1.66
N ILE A 272 11.22 3.82 -1.70
CA ILE A 272 11.53 5.25 -1.71
C ILE A 272 11.33 5.77 -3.14
N LEU A 273 10.49 6.78 -3.27
CA LEU A 273 10.35 7.53 -4.52
C LEU A 273 11.56 8.44 -4.70
N GLY A 274 11.93 9.21 -3.67
CA GLY A 274 13.15 10.01 -3.68
C GLY A 274 13.42 10.70 -2.36
N ILE A 275 14.57 11.37 -2.31
CA ILE A 275 15.04 12.14 -1.16
C ILE A 275 15.20 13.57 -1.60
N ILE A 276 14.61 14.48 -0.83
CA ILE A 276 14.71 15.93 -1.03
C ILE A 276 15.48 16.55 0.14
N HIS A 277 16.42 17.43 -0.17
CA HIS A 277 17.11 18.27 0.80
C HIS A 277 16.95 19.72 0.38
N ASN A 278 16.23 20.48 1.20
CA ASN A 278 16.01 21.90 1.01
C ASN A 278 17.08 22.68 1.79
N TYR A 279 17.96 23.39 1.08
CA TYR A 279 19.06 24.15 1.70
C TYR A 279 18.58 25.42 2.42
N THR A 280 17.47 26.01 2.00
CA THR A 280 16.88 27.20 2.65
C THR A 280 16.42 26.88 4.08
N THR A 281 15.78 25.72 4.25
CA THR A 281 15.22 25.28 5.54
C THR A 281 16.12 24.29 6.27
N ASN A 282 17.19 23.84 5.63
CA ASN A 282 18.06 22.74 6.07
C ASN A 282 17.29 21.44 6.39
N LYS A 283 16.12 21.23 5.77
CA LYS A 283 15.29 20.04 5.98
C LYS A 283 15.59 18.98 4.93
N LYS A 284 15.86 17.76 5.38
CA LYS A 284 15.98 16.57 4.54
C LYS A 284 14.77 15.68 4.75
N GLN A 285 14.16 15.19 3.68
CA GLN A 285 12.96 14.37 3.73
C GLN A 285 13.06 13.19 2.75
N ILE A 286 12.44 12.07 3.12
CA ILE A 286 12.20 10.92 2.25
C ILE A 286 10.75 10.98 1.79
N VAL A 287 10.55 10.85 0.49
CA VAL A 287 9.23 10.68 -0.13
C VAL A 287 9.11 9.22 -0.56
N PHE A 288 8.07 8.54 -0.09
CA PHE A 288 7.78 7.14 -0.40
C PHE A 288 6.80 7.03 -1.57
N LYS A 289 6.81 5.90 -2.26
CA LYS A 289 5.93 5.63 -3.42
C LYS A 289 4.45 5.56 -3.06
N ASP A 290 4.14 5.27 -1.81
CA ASP A 290 2.78 5.28 -1.26
C ASP A 290 2.30 6.70 -0.89
N GLY A 291 3.13 7.72 -1.13
CA GLY A 291 2.84 9.11 -0.78
C GLY A 291 3.22 9.49 0.65
N ASN A 292 3.75 8.60 1.48
CA ASN A 292 4.21 9.01 2.80
C ASN A 292 5.47 9.88 2.72
N ILE A 293 5.60 10.84 3.64
CA ILE A 293 6.80 11.69 3.78
C ILE A 293 7.36 11.56 5.19
N LYS A 294 8.67 11.37 5.32
CA LYS A 294 9.37 11.39 6.62
C LYS A 294 10.54 12.36 6.61
N ASN A 295 10.68 13.12 7.70
CA ASN A 295 11.86 13.94 7.92
C ASN A 295 13.06 13.06 8.32
N LEU A 296 14.23 13.42 7.85
CA LEU A 296 15.51 12.85 8.24
C LEU A 296 16.20 13.86 9.16
N ASP A 297 16.13 13.58 10.47
CA ASP A 297 16.77 14.40 11.51
C ASP A 297 18.30 14.24 11.55
#